data_AF-A0A9D1F9C5-F1
#
_entry.id   AF-A0A9D1F9C5-F1
#
_cell.length_a   1.000
_cell.length_b   1.000
_cell.length_c   1.000
_cell.angle_alpha   90.00
_cell.angle_beta   90.00
_cell.angle_gamma   90.00
#
_symmetry.space_group_name_H-M   'P 1'
#
loop_
_entity.id
_entity.type
_entity.pdbx_description
1 polymer ?
#
loop_
_entity_poly.entity_id
_entity_poly.type
_entity_poly.pdbx_seq_one_letter_code
_entity_poly.pdbx_strand_id
1 'polypeptide(L)'
;MKTVPVYAFTGFLESGKTKFIQETLEDPRFNSGERTLLIVCEEGEEEYDFSTYPHKNVWKEVVEEYDDLTPEKLQSWQKQYKAQRVVVELNGMQPAGAFYEKMPENWEIAQEVFFADARSILNFNANMRSLVVDKLQGCELVVFNRMEKGQDVMPYHKLARALNRRVDIIYDYTDGTTQFDEIVDPLPFDITADTIEINDDDYAIWYRDIAEESQKYDGKNVRFKAQVANLRRGVQGWFAPGRFVMTCCVEDIEFMAIPCKYDRCEELTMRSWVWVTAHVESKAHNLYHGEVGPVLTALSVEPADAAEPDVCTF
;
A
#
# COMPACT_ATOMS: atom_id res chain seq x y z
N MET A 1 -14.37 22.41 6.55
CA MET A 1 -15.48 21.44 6.77
C MET A 1 -14.98 20.38 7.74
N LYS A 2 -15.86 19.66 8.45
CA LYS A 2 -15.44 18.51 9.27
C LYS A 2 -15.09 17.35 8.33
N THR A 3 -13.92 16.75 8.49
CA THR A 3 -13.52 15.54 7.77
C THR A 3 -14.52 14.41 8.03
N VAL A 4 -14.85 13.65 6.98
CA VAL A 4 -15.69 12.45 7.03
C VAL A 4 -14.81 11.23 6.77
N PRO A 5 -14.63 10.34 7.75
CA PRO A 5 -13.87 9.11 7.55
C PRO A 5 -14.62 8.15 6.64
N VAL A 6 -13.87 7.55 5.71
CA VAL A 6 -14.34 6.54 4.76
C VAL A 6 -13.66 5.21 5.09
N TYR A 7 -14.46 4.17 5.30
CA TYR A 7 -13.99 2.79 5.44
C TYR A 7 -14.26 2.07 4.12
N ALA A 8 -13.21 1.79 3.36
CA ALA A 8 -13.29 1.18 2.04
C ALA A 8 -13.09 -0.33 2.13
N PHE A 9 -14.00 -1.08 1.53
CA PHE A 9 -13.94 -2.53 1.43
C PHE A 9 -13.73 -2.89 -0.03
N THR A 10 -12.52 -3.35 -0.34
CA THR A 10 -12.10 -3.79 -1.68
C THR A 10 -12.01 -5.31 -1.72
N GLY A 11 -11.92 -5.89 -2.92
CA GLY A 11 -11.94 -7.34 -3.09
C GLY A 11 -12.59 -7.75 -4.39
N PHE A 12 -12.21 -8.90 -4.93
CA PHE A 12 -12.80 -9.41 -6.17
C PHE A 12 -14.27 -9.84 -5.98
N LEU A 13 -14.94 -10.18 -7.08
CA LEU A 13 -16.28 -10.79 -7.05
C LEU A 13 -16.28 -12.00 -6.10
N GLU A 14 -17.37 -12.15 -5.34
CA GLU A 14 -17.60 -13.25 -4.40
C GLU A 14 -16.55 -13.41 -3.30
N SER A 15 -15.70 -12.41 -3.05
CA SER A 15 -14.69 -12.47 -1.99
C SER A 15 -15.26 -12.28 -0.58
N GLY A 16 -16.58 -12.13 -0.41
CA GLY A 16 -17.24 -12.06 0.90
C GLY A 16 -17.31 -10.66 1.53
N LYS A 17 -17.11 -9.60 0.75
CA LYS A 17 -17.20 -8.19 1.21
C LYS A 17 -18.52 -7.88 1.91
N THR A 18 -19.64 -8.18 1.25
CA THR A 18 -20.99 -7.88 1.74
C THR A 18 -21.24 -8.47 3.13
N LYS A 19 -21.02 -9.79 3.29
CA LYS A 19 -21.11 -10.47 4.59
C LYS A 19 -20.23 -9.84 5.66
N PHE A 20 -18.97 -9.51 5.34
CA PHE A 20 -18.08 -8.92 6.34
C PHE A 20 -18.54 -7.52 6.77
N ILE A 21 -18.99 -6.69 5.83
CA ILE A 21 -19.52 -5.36 6.14
C ILE A 21 -20.76 -5.48 7.02
N GLN A 22 -21.66 -6.43 6.70
CA GLN A 22 -22.83 -6.76 7.50
C GLN A 22 -22.43 -7.09 8.95
N GLU A 23 -21.54 -8.06 9.15
CA GLU A 23 -21.06 -8.48 10.48
C GLU A 23 -20.34 -7.33 11.23
N THR A 24 -19.60 -6.49 10.50
CA THR A 24 -18.92 -5.31 11.07
C THR A 24 -19.93 -4.26 11.57
N LEU A 25 -21.01 -4.03 10.83
CA LEU A 25 -22.07 -3.08 11.22
C LEU A 25 -23.00 -3.63 12.32
N GLU A 26 -23.00 -4.95 12.54
CA GLU A 26 -23.65 -5.60 13.68
C GLU A 26 -22.87 -5.45 15.00
N ASP A 27 -21.55 -5.29 14.96
CA ASP A 27 -20.72 -5.11 16.15
C ASP A 27 -20.98 -3.74 16.81
N PRO A 28 -21.50 -3.68 18.05
CA PRO A 28 -21.76 -2.43 18.77
C PRO A 28 -20.50 -1.59 19.05
N ARG A 29 -19.30 -2.20 19.00
CA ARG A 29 -18.03 -1.49 19.15
C ARG A 29 -17.72 -0.64 17.92
N PHE A 30 -18.06 -1.14 16.73
CA PHE A 30 -17.88 -0.42 15.48
C PHE A 30 -19.09 0.45 15.17
N ASN A 31 -20.31 -0.05 15.37
CA ASN A 31 -21.55 0.68 15.20
C ASN A 31 -22.06 1.22 16.55
N SER A 32 -21.49 2.36 16.97
CA SER A 32 -21.79 2.98 18.27
C SER A 32 -22.88 4.07 18.22
N GLY A 33 -23.58 4.17 17.08
CA GLY A 33 -24.68 5.12 16.85
C GLY A 33 -24.38 6.24 15.88
N GLU A 34 -23.17 6.32 15.31
CA GLU A 34 -22.80 7.31 14.30
C GLU A 34 -23.61 7.14 13.02
N ARG A 35 -24.05 8.25 12.42
CA ARG A 35 -24.77 8.20 11.14
C ARG A 35 -23.84 7.71 10.03
N THR A 36 -24.14 6.53 9.48
CA THR A 36 -23.30 5.84 8.49
C THR A 36 -23.99 5.85 7.14
N LEU A 37 -23.31 6.36 6.12
CA LEU A 37 -23.70 6.15 4.73
C LEU A 37 -22.99 4.90 4.22
N LEU A 38 -23.74 3.88 3.85
CA LEU A 38 -23.27 2.67 3.19
C LEU A 38 -23.43 2.83 1.68
N ILE A 39 -22.34 2.79 0.93
CA ILE A 39 -22.36 2.86 -0.54
C ILE A 39 -21.98 1.50 -1.08
N VAL A 40 -22.81 0.94 -1.95
CA VAL A 40 -22.59 -0.37 -2.54
C VAL A 40 -22.42 -0.21 -4.04
N CYS A 41 -21.22 -0.46 -4.55
CA CYS A 41 -20.87 -0.26 -5.96
C CYS A 41 -20.89 -1.55 -6.80
N GLU A 42 -21.43 -2.63 -6.23
CA GLU A 42 -21.50 -3.94 -6.87
C GLU A 42 -22.91 -4.51 -6.65
N GLU A 43 -23.49 -5.09 -7.69
CA GLU A 43 -24.66 -5.95 -7.51
C GLU A 43 -24.18 -7.32 -7.06
N GLY A 44 -24.55 -7.72 -5.84
CA GLY A 44 -24.26 -9.04 -5.28
C GLY A 44 -25.54 -9.82 -5.01
N GLU A 45 -25.42 -11.13 -4.82
CA GLU A 45 -26.54 -11.99 -4.41
C GLU A 45 -26.90 -11.82 -2.94
N GLU A 46 -25.94 -11.40 -2.10
CA GLU A 46 -26.14 -11.16 -0.67
C GLU A 46 -26.76 -9.77 -0.43
N GLU A 47 -27.78 -9.71 0.42
CA GLU A 47 -28.44 -8.46 0.82
C GLU A 47 -28.11 -8.09 2.26
N TYR A 48 -27.94 -6.79 2.51
CA TYR A 48 -27.79 -6.25 3.86
C TYR A 48 -29.09 -6.34 4.67
N ASP A 49 -29.02 -6.93 5.86
CA ASP A 49 -30.10 -6.96 6.85
C ASP A 49 -29.88 -5.88 7.91
N PHE A 50 -30.59 -4.75 7.76
CA PHE A 50 -30.51 -3.62 8.68
C PHE A 50 -31.17 -3.90 10.04
N SER A 51 -31.93 -4.99 10.18
CA SER A 51 -32.67 -5.31 11.40
C SER A 51 -31.77 -5.87 12.51
N THR A 52 -30.59 -6.39 12.15
CA THR A 52 -29.60 -6.95 13.08
C THR A 52 -28.69 -5.87 13.67
N TYR A 53 -28.65 -4.68 13.07
CA TYR A 53 -27.80 -3.58 13.54
C TYR A 53 -28.24 -3.05 14.91
N PRO A 54 -27.28 -2.69 15.79
CA PRO A 54 -27.57 -2.20 17.14
C PRO A 54 -28.34 -0.86 17.15
N HIS A 55 -28.28 -0.09 16.05
CA HIS A 55 -28.90 1.22 15.91
C HIS A 55 -29.53 1.41 14.52
N LYS A 56 -30.53 2.28 14.42
CA LYS A 56 -31.17 2.69 13.15
C LYS A 56 -30.47 3.91 12.55
N ASN A 57 -29.20 3.74 12.20
CA ASN A 57 -28.27 4.82 11.83
C ASN A 57 -27.47 4.53 10.55
N VAL A 58 -27.82 3.50 9.78
CA VAL A 58 -27.17 3.15 8.51
C VAL A 58 -28.15 3.40 7.36
N TRP A 59 -27.71 4.13 6.33
CA TRP A 59 -28.46 4.39 5.10
C TRP A 59 -27.68 3.87 3.91
N LYS A 60 -28.32 3.07 3.06
CA LYS A 60 -27.67 2.47 1.89
C LYS A 60 -28.04 3.20 0.62
N GLU A 61 -27.03 3.44 -0.20
CA GLU A 61 -27.15 3.88 -1.59
C GLU A 61 -26.44 2.87 -2.48
N VAL A 62 -27.11 2.46 -3.57
CA VAL A 62 -26.55 1.52 -4.54
C VAL A 62 -26.10 2.32 -5.75
N VAL A 63 -24.91 1.99 -6.26
CA VAL A 63 -24.33 2.57 -7.47
C VAL A 63 -24.41 1.50 -8.55
N GLU A 64 -25.37 1.66 -9.46
CA GLU A 64 -25.56 0.77 -10.61
C GLU A 64 -24.44 0.99 -11.65
N GLU A 65 -24.18 2.24 -12.01
CA GLU A 65 -23.11 2.61 -12.94
C GLU A 65 -22.07 3.48 -12.23
N TYR A 66 -20.80 3.09 -12.31
CA TYR A 66 -19.70 3.86 -11.70
C TYR A 66 -19.61 5.28 -12.24
N ASP A 67 -19.96 5.48 -13.51
CA ASP A 67 -19.89 6.80 -14.17
C ASP A 67 -20.97 7.76 -13.67
N ASP A 68 -22.01 7.26 -13.00
CA ASP A 68 -23.00 8.10 -12.33
C ASP A 68 -22.51 8.68 -11.01
N LEU A 69 -21.37 8.22 -10.49
CA LEU A 69 -20.77 8.79 -9.29
C LEU A 69 -20.07 10.11 -9.63
N THR A 70 -20.47 11.15 -8.91
CA THR A 70 -19.79 12.44 -8.91
C THR A 70 -19.57 12.93 -7.47
N PRO A 71 -18.59 13.80 -7.22
CA PRO A 71 -18.42 14.43 -5.91
C PRO A 71 -19.70 15.09 -5.40
N GLU A 72 -20.47 15.73 -6.28
CA GLU A 72 -21.75 16.38 -5.92
C GLU A 72 -22.79 15.37 -5.46
N LYS A 73 -22.90 14.21 -6.14
CA LYS A 73 -23.82 13.14 -5.77
C LYS A 73 -23.45 12.56 -4.41
N LEU A 74 -22.19 12.21 -4.19
CA LEU A 74 -21.68 11.72 -2.90
C LEU A 74 -21.92 12.73 -1.77
N GLN A 75 -21.66 14.02 -2.04
CA GLN A 75 -21.89 15.08 -1.06
C GLN A 75 -23.39 15.29 -0.78
N SER A 76 -24.26 15.08 -1.77
CA SER A 76 -25.71 15.16 -1.61
C SER A 76 -26.23 14.06 -0.67
N TRP A 77 -25.79 12.81 -0.85
CA TRP A 77 -26.13 11.70 0.03
C TRP A 77 -25.59 11.93 1.45
N GLN A 78 -24.34 12.37 1.57
CA GLN A 78 -23.76 12.73 2.86
C GLN A 78 -24.63 13.77 3.60
N LYS A 79 -25.09 14.82 2.91
CA LYS A 79 -25.95 15.87 3.48
C LYS A 79 -27.35 15.35 3.82
N GLN A 80 -27.97 14.60 2.93
CA GLN A 80 -29.31 14.01 3.09
C GLN A 80 -29.38 13.16 4.37
N TYR A 81 -28.40 12.28 4.56
CA TYR A 81 -28.35 11.38 5.70
C TYR A 81 -27.58 11.95 6.88
N LYS A 82 -27.07 13.18 6.79
CA LYS A 82 -26.21 13.80 7.82
C LYS A 82 -25.11 12.84 8.25
N ALA A 83 -24.51 12.15 7.28
CA ALA A 83 -23.55 11.08 7.51
C ALA A 83 -22.31 11.64 8.22
N GLN A 84 -21.92 10.96 9.29
CA GLN A 84 -20.73 11.24 10.08
C GLN A 84 -19.53 10.40 9.62
N ARG A 85 -19.80 9.28 8.94
CA ARG A 85 -18.84 8.39 8.31
C ARG A 85 -19.44 7.71 7.09
N VAL A 86 -18.58 7.17 6.24
CA VAL A 86 -18.96 6.41 5.05
C VAL A 86 -18.35 5.02 5.14
N VAL A 87 -19.13 4.01 4.80
CA VAL A 87 -18.66 2.66 4.51
C VAL A 87 -18.92 2.42 3.03
N VAL A 88 -17.91 2.01 2.27
CA VAL A 88 -18.06 1.76 0.83
C VAL A 88 -17.63 0.34 0.49
N GLU A 89 -18.52 -0.40 -0.15
CA GLU A 89 -18.23 -1.66 -0.81
C GLU A 89 -17.87 -1.36 -2.27
N LEU A 90 -16.58 -1.46 -2.60
CA LEU A 90 -16.07 -1.18 -3.94
C LEU A 90 -16.20 -2.41 -4.84
N ASN A 91 -16.47 -2.17 -6.11
CA ASN A 91 -16.59 -3.20 -7.12
C ASN A 91 -15.26 -3.94 -7.33
N GLY A 92 -15.36 -5.26 -7.40
CA GLY A 92 -14.18 -6.11 -7.50
C GLY A 92 -13.44 -6.05 -8.83
N MET A 93 -14.07 -5.55 -9.89
CA MET A 93 -13.51 -5.47 -11.24
C MET A 93 -13.12 -4.06 -11.67
N GLN A 94 -13.30 -3.05 -10.79
CA GLN A 94 -12.87 -1.68 -11.02
C GLN A 94 -11.66 -1.34 -10.15
N PRO A 95 -10.73 -0.48 -10.61
CA PRO A 95 -9.67 0.05 -9.75
C PRO A 95 -10.25 0.84 -8.58
N ALA A 96 -9.63 0.75 -7.40
CA ALA A 96 -10.06 1.50 -6.21
C ALA A 96 -9.93 3.02 -6.44
N GLY A 97 -8.86 3.44 -7.14
CA GLY A 97 -8.62 4.84 -7.50
C GLY A 97 -9.78 5.52 -8.22
N ALA A 98 -10.55 4.78 -9.01
CA ALA A 98 -11.71 5.33 -9.74
C ALA A 98 -12.81 5.87 -8.82
N PHE A 99 -12.94 5.32 -7.61
CA PHE A 99 -13.83 5.87 -6.58
C PHE A 99 -13.16 7.03 -5.84
N TYR A 100 -11.86 6.90 -5.52
CA TYR A 100 -11.10 7.90 -4.77
C TYR A 100 -11.07 9.25 -5.47
N GLU A 101 -10.92 9.26 -6.80
CA GLU A 101 -10.96 10.48 -7.62
C GLU A 101 -12.31 11.21 -7.57
N LYS A 102 -13.39 10.50 -7.23
CA LYS A 102 -14.76 11.04 -7.16
C LYS A 102 -15.13 11.49 -5.75
N MET A 103 -14.30 11.24 -4.74
CA MET A 103 -14.61 11.60 -3.37
C MET A 103 -14.69 13.12 -3.18
N PRO A 104 -15.66 13.62 -2.39
CA PRO A 104 -15.64 15.01 -1.94
C PRO A 104 -14.35 15.36 -1.19
N GLU A 105 -13.87 16.60 -1.33
CA GLU A 105 -12.61 17.06 -0.69
C GLU A 105 -12.56 16.86 0.84
N ASN A 106 -13.71 16.80 1.50
CA ASN A 106 -13.80 16.63 2.95
C ASN A 106 -13.87 15.15 3.39
N TRP A 107 -13.69 14.19 2.48
CA TRP A 107 -13.63 12.76 2.77
C TRP A 107 -12.17 12.31 2.84
N GLU A 108 -11.86 11.46 3.81
CA GLU A 108 -10.53 10.89 3.98
C GLU A 108 -10.68 9.38 4.21
N ILE A 109 -9.85 8.58 3.52
CA ILE A 109 -9.79 7.13 3.76
C ILE A 109 -9.24 6.94 5.18
N ALA A 110 -10.09 6.37 6.04
CA ALA A 110 -9.72 6.04 7.42
C ALA A 110 -9.15 4.63 7.51
N GLN A 111 -9.64 3.72 6.67
CA GLN A 111 -9.15 2.36 6.54
C GLN A 111 -9.66 1.77 5.22
N GLU A 112 -8.78 1.08 4.51
CA GLU A 112 -9.05 0.23 3.36
C GLU A 112 -8.75 -1.23 3.73
N VAL A 113 -9.75 -2.10 3.54
CA VAL A 113 -9.65 -3.54 3.81
C VAL A 113 -9.88 -4.30 2.51
N PHE A 114 -8.91 -5.13 2.13
CA PHE A 114 -8.97 -5.96 0.93
C PHE A 114 -9.39 -7.40 1.27
N PHE A 115 -10.51 -7.85 0.70
CA PHE A 115 -11.03 -9.20 0.84
C PHE A 115 -10.65 -10.07 -0.34
N ALA A 116 -9.97 -11.17 -0.05
CA ALA A 116 -9.49 -12.12 -1.04
C ALA A 116 -9.95 -13.54 -0.70
N ASP A 117 -10.69 -14.18 -1.61
CA ASP A 117 -10.98 -15.60 -1.51
C ASP A 117 -9.69 -16.39 -1.79
N ALA A 118 -9.22 -17.15 -0.79
CA ALA A 118 -7.99 -17.92 -0.86
C ALA A 118 -7.98 -18.90 -2.05
N ARG A 119 -9.14 -19.36 -2.51
CA ARG A 119 -9.28 -20.33 -3.61
C ARG A 119 -9.06 -19.71 -4.99
N SER A 120 -9.21 -18.38 -5.13
CA SER A 120 -9.19 -17.68 -6.42
C SER A 120 -8.14 -16.58 -6.51
N ILE A 121 -7.70 -15.99 -5.39
CA ILE A 121 -6.81 -14.81 -5.40
C ILE A 121 -5.48 -15.04 -6.13
N LEU A 122 -4.89 -16.23 -6.02
CA LEU A 122 -3.64 -16.54 -6.73
C LEU A 122 -3.87 -16.58 -8.26
N ASN A 123 -5.05 -17.05 -8.70
CA ASN A 123 -5.43 -17.01 -10.11
C ASN A 123 -5.71 -15.57 -10.57
N PHE A 124 -6.34 -14.73 -9.74
CA PHE A 124 -6.49 -13.31 -10.03
C PHE A 124 -5.13 -12.62 -10.15
N ASN A 125 -4.17 -12.91 -9.26
CA ASN A 125 -2.82 -12.35 -9.38
C ASN A 125 -2.10 -12.81 -10.66
N ALA A 126 -2.31 -14.05 -11.10
CA ALA A 126 -1.70 -14.57 -12.33
C ALA A 126 -2.28 -13.92 -13.61
N ASN A 127 -3.57 -13.57 -13.62
CA ASN A 127 -4.27 -13.14 -14.85
C ASN A 127 -4.69 -11.66 -14.85
N MET A 128 -4.76 -11.03 -13.68
CA MET A 128 -5.22 -9.65 -13.44
C MET A 128 -4.28 -8.97 -12.44
N ARG A 129 -2.97 -9.17 -12.59
CA ARG A 129 -1.93 -8.67 -11.67
C ARG A 129 -2.10 -7.20 -11.34
N SER A 130 -2.32 -6.35 -12.34
CA SER A 130 -2.47 -4.90 -12.15
C SER A 130 -3.61 -4.54 -11.20
N LEU A 131 -4.73 -5.28 -11.24
CA LEU A 131 -5.87 -5.04 -10.36
C LEU A 131 -5.64 -5.58 -8.94
N VAL A 132 -4.88 -6.67 -8.79
CA VAL A 132 -4.43 -7.14 -7.48
C VAL A 132 -3.48 -6.12 -6.84
N VAL A 133 -2.53 -5.58 -7.62
CA VAL A 133 -1.59 -4.54 -7.19
C VAL A 133 -2.35 -3.31 -6.71
N ASP A 134 -3.27 -2.78 -7.52
CA ASP A 134 -4.11 -1.62 -7.18
C ASP A 134 -4.78 -1.76 -5.81
N LYS A 135 -5.43 -2.90 -5.55
CA LYS A 135 -6.18 -3.14 -4.30
C LYS A 135 -5.29 -3.46 -3.10
N LEU A 136 -4.18 -4.16 -3.31
CA LEU A 136 -3.33 -4.66 -2.22
C LEU A 136 -2.27 -3.63 -1.79
N GLN A 137 -1.81 -2.78 -2.71
CA GLN A 137 -0.79 -1.77 -2.44
C GLN A 137 -1.30 -0.68 -1.47
N GLY A 138 -2.57 -0.32 -1.55
CA GLY A 138 -3.18 0.74 -0.73
C GLY A 138 -3.81 0.27 0.58
N CYS A 139 -4.18 -1.01 0.71
CA CYS A 139 -4.93 -1.48 1.87
C CYS A 139 -4.07 -1.58 3.15
N GLU A 140 -4.68 -1.27 4.29
CA GLU A 140 -4.05 -1.47 5.60
C GLU A 140 -4.24 -2.90 6.12
N LEU A 141 -5.27 -3.61 5.64
CA LEU A 141 -5.59 -4.97 6.05
C LEU A 141 -6.03 -5.82 4.85
N VAL A 142 -5.42 -6.99 4.67
CA VAL A 142 -5.90 -8.02 3.77
C VAL A 142 -6.46 -9.21 4.55
N VAL A 143 -7.67 -9.64 4.18
CA VAL A 143 -8.32 -10.83 4.71
C VAL A 143 -8.34 -11.91 3.63
N PHE A 144 -7.55 -12.95 3.80
CA PHE A 144 -7.62 -14.17 2.98
C PHE A 144 -8.65 -15.11 3.58
N ASN A 145 -9.87 -15.08 3.05
CA ASN A 145 -10.98 -15.87 3.57
C ASN A 145 -11.18 -17.20 2.84
N ARG A 146 -12.05 -18.04 3.45
CA ARG A 146 -12.34 -19.40 2.97
C ARG A 146 -11.08 -20.26 2.85
N MET A 147 -10.10 -19.99 3.69
CA MET A 147 -8.88 -20.78 3.76
C MET A 147 -9.16 -22.10 4.48
N GLU A 148 -8.64 -23.22 3.98
CA GLU A 148 -8.78 -24.48 4.70
C GLU A 148 -7.82 -24.52 5.90
N LYS A 149 -8.27 -25.04 7.04
CA LYS A 149 -7.41 -25.14 8.21
C LYS A 149 -6.23 -26.08 7.92
N GLY A 150 -5.02 -25.58 8.13
CA GLY A 150 -3.78 -26.32 7.82
C GLY A 150 -3.28 -26.15 6.39
N GLN A 151 -3.96 -25.36 5.55
CA GLN A 151 -3.45 -24.94 4.25
C GLN A 151 -2.16 -24.11 4.42
N ASP A 152 -1.23 -24.25 3.48
CA ASP A 152 0.00 -23.45 3.45
C ASP A 152 -0.33 -21.97 3.18
N VAL A 153 0.00 -21.12 4.15
CA VAL A 153 -0.25 -19.68 4.12
C VAL A 153 0.84 -18.91 3.37
N MET A 154 2.01 -19.52 3.13
CA MET A 154 3.17 -18.85 2.53
C MET A 154 2.91 -18.21 1.16
N PRO A 155 2.14 -18.83 0.24
CA PRO A 155 1.83 -18.18 -1.04
C PRO A 155 1.05 -16.88 -0.89
N TYR A 156 0.14 -16.81 0.09
CA TYR A 156 -0.71 -15.65 0.38
C TYR A 156 0.07 -14.56 1.11
N HIS A 157 0.87 -14.96 2.09
CA HIS A 157 1.83 -14.09 2.77
C HIS A 157 2.76 -13.40 1.76
N LYS A 158 3.40 -14.19 0.88
CA LYS A 158 4.28 -13.65 -0.17
C LYS A 158 3.56 -12.71 -1.12
N LEU A 159 2.32 -13.02 -1.52
CA LEU A 159 1.52 -12.13 -2.36
C LEU A 159 1.32 -10.77 -1.70
N ALA A 160 0.86 -10.76 -0.44
CA ALA A 160 0.65 -9.53 0.33
C ALA A 160 1.95 -8.73 0.51
N ARG A 161 2.99 -9.38 1.02
CA ARG A 161 4.29 -8.73 1.35
C ARG A 161 5.07 -8.29 0.11
N ALA A 162 4.86 -8.92 -1.03
CA ALA A 162 5.43 -8.48 -2.29
C ALA A 162 4.84 -7.15 -2.79
N LEU A 163 3.66 -6.74 -2.33
CA LEU A 163 2.97 -5.53 -2.77
C LEU A 163 2.87 -4.46 -1.69
N ASN A 164 2.78 -4.86 -0.42
CA ASN A 164 2.72 -3.95 0.71
C ASN A 164 3.33 -4.63 1.96
N ARG A 165 4.49 -4.16 2.45
CA ARG A 165 5.14 -4.78 3.62
C ARG A 165 4.46 -4.40 4.93
N ARG A 166 3.69 -3.31 4.96
CA ARG A 166 3.01 -2.80 6.17
C ARG A 166 1.60 -3.36 6.36
N VAL A 167 1.05 -4.05 5.36
CA VAL A 167 -0.31 -4.60 5.43
C VAL A 167 -0.43 -5.61 6.57
N ASP A 168 -1.48 -5.47 7.37
CA ASP A 168 -1.90 -6.54 8.29
C ASP A 168 -2.55 -7.66 7.48
N ILE A 169 -2.25 -8.91 7.83
CA ILE A 169 -2.79 -10.07 7.10
C ILE A 169 -3.58 -10.91 8.10
N ILE A 170 -4.84 -11.21 7.74
CA ILE A 170 -5.69 -12.16 8.46
C ILE A 170 -5.99 -13.35 7.55
N TYR A 171 -5.79 -14.55 8.10
CA TYR A 171 -6.28 -15.80 7.54
C TYR A 171 -7.61 -16.13 8.20
N ASP A 172 -8.69 -16.14 7.42
CA ASP A 172 -10.03 -16.51 7.86
C ASP A 172 -10.39 -17.90 7.33
N TYR A 173 -10.53 -18.84 8.27
CA TYR A 173 -10.64 -20.26 7.97
C TYR A 173 -12.09 -20.71 7.81
N THR A 174 -12.30 -21.75 7.02
CA THR A 174 -13.62 -22.35 6.79
C THR A 174 -14.29 -22.94 8.04
N ASP A 175 -13.53 -23.15 9.13
CA ASP A 175 -14.04 -23.57 10.44
C ASP A 175 -14.54 -22.41 11.32
N GLY A 176 -14.46 -21.17 10.82
CA GLY A 176 -14.85 -19.95 11.51
C GLY A 176 -13.78 -19.38 12.46
N THR A 177 -12.58 -19.97 12.50
CA THR A 177 -11.44 -19.40 13.23
C THR A 177 -10.67 -18.42 12.37
N THR A 178 -10.04 -17.43 13.00
CA THR A 178 -9.15 -16.48 12.33
C THR A 178 -7.74 -16.53 12.93
N GLN A 179 -6.74 -16.17 12.13
CA GLN A 179 -5.34 -16.07 12.55
C GLN A 179 -4.70 -14.83 11.93
N PHE A 180 -4.00 -14.04 12.74
CA PHE A 180 -3.12 -12.99 12.23
C PHE A 180 -1.82 -13.61 11.69
N ASP A 181 -1.30 -13.04 10.61
CA ASP A 181 0.01 -13.39 10.11
C ASP A 181 1.10 -12.87 11.06
N GLU A 182 1.81 -13.81 11.67
CA GLU A 182 2.94 -13.52 12.57
C GLU A 182 4.28 -13.85 11.90
N ILE A 183 4.28 -14.11 10.58
CA ILE A 183 5.48 -14.45 9.82
C ILE A 183 6.35 -13.20 9.70
N VAL A 184 7.55 -13.28 10.26
CA VAL A 184 8.58 -12.25 10.11
C VAL A 184 9.33 -12.51 8.81
N ASP A 185 9.16 -11.62 7.83
CA ASP A 185 9.98 -11.62 6.61
C ASP A 185 11.43 -11.28 6.97
N PRO A 186 12.39 -12.22 6.83
CA PRO A 186 13.79 -11.88 6.98
C PRO A 186 14.19 -10.91 5.86
N LEU A 187 14.94 -9.88 6.20
CA LEU A 187 15.59 -9.06 5.20
C LEU A 187 16.66 -9.90 4.49
N PRO A 188 16.84 -9.75 3.17
CA PRO A 188 17.87 -10.50 2.43
C PRO A 188 19.29 -10.01 2.75
N PHE A 189 19.41 -8.96 3.56
CA PHE A 189 20.65 -8.37 4.06
C PHE A 189 20.64 -8.28 5.59
N ASP A 190 21.83 -8.25 6.19
CA ASP A 190 22.00 -8.09 7.62
C ASP A 190 21.86 -6.62 8.05
N ILE A 191 20.68 -6.25 8.51
CA ILE A 191 20.41 -4.89 9.03
C ILE A 191 21.19 -4.56 10.31
N THR A 192 21.79 -5.55 10.97
CA THR A 192 22.55 -5.35 12.23
C THR A 192 24.04 -5.11 12.00
N ALA A 193 24.54 -5.27 10.78
CA ALA A 193 25.92 -4.99 10.43
C ALA A 193 26.31 -3.51 10.64
N ASP A 194 27.60 -3.26 10.91
CA ASP A 194 28.15 -1.90 11.05
C ASP A 194 27.92 -1.04 9.79
N THR A 195 27.99 -1.70 8.62
CA THR A 195 27.55 -1.19 7.33
C THR A 195 26.67 -2.26 6.70
N ILE A 196 25.42 -1.93 6.42
CA ILE A 196 24.48 -2.81 5.74
C ILE A 196 24.87 -2.87 4.26
N GLU A 197 25.30 -4.03 3.80
CA GLU A 197 25.65 -4.28 2.40
C GLU A 197 24.39 -4.74 1.64
N ILE A 198 24.05 -4.04 0.55
CA ILE A 198 22.90 -4.34 -0.29
C ILE A 198 23.41 -4.89 -1.63
N ASN A 199 23.10 -6.16 -1.91
CA ASN A 199 23.46 -6.78 -3.18
C ASN A 199 22.57 -6.24 -4.32
N ASP A 200 22.99 -6.50 -5.56
CA ASP A 200 22.26 -6.04 -6.73
C ASP A 200 20.81 -6.59 -6.77
N ASP A 201 20.60 -7.84 -6.34
CA ASP A 201 19.27 -8.47 -6.29
C ASP A 201 18.39 -7.93 -5.13
N ASP A 202 19.00 -7.31 -4.12
CA ASP A 202 18.32 -6.91 -2.89
C ASP A 202 17.83 -5.46 -2.92
N TYR A 203 18.19 -4.69 -3.95
CA TYR A 203 17.95 -3.25 -4.01
C TYR A 203 16.46 -2.88 -3.93
N ALA A 204 15.59 -3.60 -4.67
CA ALA A 204 14.15 -3.32 -4.65
C ALA A 204 13.55 -3.53 -3.25
N ILE A 205 13.94 -4.63 -2.60
CA ILE A 205 13.51 -4.97 -1.25
C ILE A 205 14.04 -3.94 -0.25
N TRP A 206 15.32 -3.61 -0.33
CA TRP A 206 15.96 -2.59 0.51
C TRP A 206 15.30 -1.23 0.36
N TYR A 207 15.13 -0.74 -0.87
CA TYR A 207 14.55 0.57 -1.14
C TYR A 207 13.13 0.69 -0.57
N ARG A 208 12.31 -0.35 -0.75
CA ARG A 208 10.96 -0.38 -0.18
C ARG A 208 11.00 -0.37 1.35
N ASP A 209 11.82 -1.24 1.94
CA ASP A 209 11.92 -1.37 3.41
C ASP A 209 12.45 -0.10 4.08
N ILE A 210 13.47 0.56 3.51
CA ILE A 210 13.99 1.83 4.05
C ILE A 210 13.05 3.01 3.80
N ALA A 211 12.28 3.02 2.71
CA ALA A 211 11.26 4.05 2.47
C ALA A 211 10.08 3.90 3.43
N GLU A 212 9.65 2.66 3.69
CA GLU A 212 8.51 2.35 4.55
C GLU A 212 8.88 2.32 6.05
N GLU A 213 10.10 1.97 6.43
CA GLU A 213 10.49 1.81 7.82
C GLU A 213 11.84 2.48 8.10
N SER A 214 11.99 3.72 7.61
CA SER A 214 13.23 4.50 7.70
C SER A 214 13.83 4.57 9.11
N GLN A 215 13.01 4.51 10.16
CA GLN A 215 13.47 4.49 11.55
C GLN A 215 14.34 3.26 11.90
N LYS A 216 14.14 2.11 11.21
CA LYS A 216 15.00 0.92 11.37
C LYS A 216 16.44 1.18 10.91
N TYR A 217 16.62 2.14 10.03
CA TYR A 217 17.91 2.49 9.42
C TYR A 217 18.55 3.73 10.04
N ASP A 218 17.84 4.46 10.91
CA ASP A 218 18.32 5.70 11.51
C ASP A 218 19.65 5.48 12.28
N GLY A 219 20.67 6.26 11.93
CA GLY A 219 22.01 6.15 12.51
C GLY A 219 22.87 5.01 11.96
N LYS A 220 22.38 4.23 10.98
CA LYS A 220 23.15 3.14 10.35
C LYS A 220 23.90 3.61 9.10
N ASN A 221 24.88 2.83 8.68
CA ASN A 221 25.53 3.00 7.39
C ASN A 221 25.01 1.95 6.41
N VAL A 222 24.86 2.33 5.15
CA VAL A 222 24.45 1.44 4.05
C VAL A 222 25.47 1.53 2.93
N ARG A 223 25.71 0.41 2.24
CA ARG A 223 26.50 0.36 1.02
C ARG A 223 25.74 -0.35 -0.08
N PHE A 224 25.60 0.30 -1.22
CA PHE A 224 24.80 -0.19 -2.34
C PHE A 224 25.31 0.35 -3.67
N LYS A 225 25.01 -0.37 -4.76
CA LYS A 225 25.30 0.06 -6.12
C LYS A 225 24.10 0.83 -6.69
N ALA A 226 24.34 1.96 -7.34
CA ALA A 226 23.27 2.81 -7.89
C ALA A 226 23.72 3.64 -9.10
N GLN A 227 22.77 4.14 -9.87
CA GLN A 227 22.98 5.16 -10.88
C GLN A 227 22.84 6.56 -10.28
N VAL A 228 23.68 7.49 -10.73
CA VAL A 228 23.61 8.90 -10.35
C VAL A 228 22.46 9.60 -11.07
N ALA A 229 21.51 10.17 -10.33
CA ALA A 229 20.53 11.11 -10.85
C ALA A 229 20.59 12.47 -10.13
N ASN A 230 20.15 13.53 -10.81
CA ASN A 230 19.99 14.84 -10.20
C ASN A 230 18.63 14.95 -9.52
N LEU A 231 18.58 15.69 -8.41
CA LEU A 231 17.33 16.17 -7.86
C LEU A 231 16.70 17.20 -8.83
N ARG A 232 15.38 17.14 -9.02
CA ARG A 232 14.62 18.00 -9.97
C ARG A 232 14.87 19.51 -9.82
N ARG A 233 15.41 19.97 -8.70
CA ARG A 233 15.74 21.39 -8.43
C ARG A 233 17.23 21.70 -8.28
N GLY A 234 18.13 20.76 -8.60
CA GLY A 234 19.57 21.00 -8.61
C GLY A 234 20.11 21.56 -7.29
N VAL A 235 19.66 21.02 -6.16
CA VAL A 235 20.10 21.48 -4.83
C VAL A 235 21.60 21.22 -4.71
N GLN A 236 22.39 22.29 -4.58
CA GLN A 236 23.85 22.19 -4.53
C GLN A 236 24.28 21.28 -3.37
N GLY A 237 25.20 20.35 -3.66
CA GLY A 237 25.66 19.35 -2.69
C GLY A 237 24.71 18.17 -2.49
N TRP A 238 23.74 17.96 -3.40
CA TRP A 238 22.84 16.82 -3.35
C TRP A 238 22.73 16.10 -4.70
N PHE A 239 22.55 14.79 -4.63
CA PHE A 239 22.20 13.93 -5.76
C PHE A 239 21.21 12.85 -5.30
N ALA A 240 20.70 12.05 -6.22
CA ALA A 240 19.79 10.94 -5.94
C ALA A 240 20.39 9.65 -6.51
N PRO A 241 21.16 8.89 -5.73
CA PRO A 241 21.53 7.53 -6.10
C PRO A 241 20.27 6.66 -6.14
N GLY A 242 20.03 6.03 -7.28
CA GLY A 242 18.86 5.17 -7.47
C GLY A 242 19.06 4.06 -8.49
N ARG A 243 18.08 3.17 -8.59
CA ARG A 243 17.99 2.18 -9.67
C ARG A 243 16.58 2.15 -10.24
N PHE A 244 16.47 1.63 -11.45
CA PHE A 244 15.18 1.31 -12.04
C PHE A 244 14.62 0.04 -11.40
N VAL A 245 13.35 0.10 -10.98
CA VAL A 245 12.65 -0.99 -10.32
C VAL A 245 11.36 -1.25 -11.09
N MET A 246 11.16 -2.50 -11.50
CA MET A 246 9.91 -2.97 -12.10
C MET A 246 8.94 -3.33 -10.98
N THR A 247 7.90 -2.53 -10.79
CA THR A 247 6.94 -2.74 -9.70
C THR A 247 5.95 -3.85 -10.02
N CYS A 248 5.37 -3.83 -11.24
CA CYS A 248 4.38 -4.83 -11.65
C CYS A 248 4.64 -5.45 -13.03
N CYS A 249 5.06 -4.68 -14.03
CA CYS A 249 5.36 -5.11 -15.39
C CYS A 249 6.38 -4.17 -16.06
N VAL A 250 6.80 -4.47 -17.29
CA VAL A 250 7.83 -3.70 -18.01
C VAL A 250 7.40 -2.25 -18.31
N GLU A 251 6.08 -2.01 -18.39
CA GLU A 251 5.51 -0.67 -18.52
C GLU A 251 5.61 0.15 -17.23
N ASP A 252 5.70 -0.50 -16.07
CA ASP A 252 5.73 0.11 -14.74
C ASP A 252 7.14 0.04 -14.13
N ILE A 253 8.13 0.51 -14.90
CA ILE A 253 9.50 0.69 -14.43
C ILE A 253 9.70 2.12 -13.93
N GLU A 254 10.01 2.26 -12.64
CA GLU A 254 10.25 3.54 -11.99
C GLU A 254 11.68 3.70 -11.50
N PHE A 255 12.20 4.92 -11.52
CA PHE A 255 13.50 5.22 -10.92
C PHE A 255 13.34 5.52 -9.43
N MET A 256 13.74 4.56 -8.60
CA MET A 256 13.62 4.60 -7.15
C MET A 256 14.94 5.04 -6.53
N ALA A 257 14.96 6.20 -5.87
CA ALA A 257 16.17 6.85 -5.37
C ALA A 257 15.94 7.58 -4.04
N ILE A 258 17.00 7.70 -3.24
CA ILE A 258 16.97 8.40 -1.94
C ILE A 258 17.79 9.69 -2.04
N PRO A 259 17.31 10.85 -1.52
CA PRO A 259 18.13 12.05 -1.46
C PRO A 259 19.42 11.80 -0.70
N CYS A 260 20.54 12.13 -1.34
CA CYS A 260 21.86 11.95 -0.78
C CYS A 260 22.66 13.26 -0.83
N LYS A 261 23.10 13.70 0.34
CA LYS A 261 24.02 14.83 0.48
C LYS A 261 25.45 14.37 0.19
N TYR A 262 26.14 15.09 -0.68
CA TYR A 262 27.54 14.82 -1.02
C TYR A 262 28.24 16.10 -1.49
N ASP A 263 29.35 16.46 -0.84
CA ASP A 263 30.05 17.72 -1.12
C ASP A 263 30.74 17.74 -2.49
N ARG A 264 30.96 16.56 -3.11
CA ARG A 264 31.61 16.40 -4.43
C ARG A 264 30.63 16.01 -5.53
N CYS A 265 29.36 16.44 -5.45
CA CYS A 265 28.37 16.17 -6.49
C CYS A 265 28.79 16.63 -7.89
N GLU A 266 29.60 17.68 -8.01
CA GLU A 266 30.09 18.22 -9.30
C GLU A 266 31.01 17.24 -10.04
N GLU A 267 31.60 16.27 -9.34
CA GLU A 267 32.44 15.21 -9.92
C GLU A 267 31.61 14.04 -10.48
N LEU A 268 30.31 13.96 -10.15
CA LEU A 268 29.46 12.84 -10.53
C LEU A 268 28.92 13.01 -11.95
N THR A 269 28.99 11.93 -12.73
CA THR A 269 28.43 11.89 -14.08
C THR A 269 27.01 11.31 -14.02
N MET A 270 26.01 12.01 -14.58
CA MET A 270 24.65 11.46 -14.64
C MET A 270 24.62 10.09 -15.30
N ARG A 271 23.78 9.19 -14.77
CA ARG A 271 23.59 7.80 -15.22
C ARG A 271 24.84 6.91 -15.09
N SER A 272 25.96 7.41 -14.56
CA SER A 272 27.09 6.53 -14.23
C SER A 272 26.73 5.67 -13.03
N TRP A 273 27.24 4.44 -13.04
CA TRP A 273 27.16 3.53 -11.91
C TRP A 273 28.21 3.84 -10.85
N VAL A 274 27.77 3.81 -9.60
CA VAL A 274 28.62 4.08 -8.44
C VAL A 274 28.28 3.13 -7.29
N TRP A 275 29.30 2.77 -6.52
CA TRP A 275 29.14 2.28 -5.15
C TRP A 275 28.97 3.48 -4.24
N VAL A 276 27.87 3.51 -3.48
CA VAL A 276 27.59 4.54 -2.50
C VAL A 276 27.70 3.90 -1.12
N THR A 277 28.58 4.42 -0.26
CA THR A 277 28.52 4.17 1.18
C THR A 277 27.99 5.43 1.84
N ALA A 278 26.88 5.34 2.57
CA ALA A 278 26.23 6.50 3.15
C ALA A 278 25.71 6.24 4.57
N HIS A 279 25.71 7.29 5.38
CA HIS A 279 25.01 7.33 6.65
C HIS A 279 23.54 7.67 6.44
N VAL A 280 22.65 6.98 7.13
CA VAL A 280 21.19 7.17 7.03
C VAL A 280 20.68 7.97 8.23
N GLU A 281 19.87 8.99 7.95
CA GLU A 281 19.06 9.69 8.95
C GLU A 281 17.58 9.62 8.56
N SER A 282 16.71 9.26 9.50
CA SER A 282 15.26 9.37 9.32
C SER A 282 14.80 10.76 9.73
N LYS A 283 14.50 11.63 8.76
CA LYS A 283 14.16 13.03 9.03
C LYS A 283 13.22 13.64 8.02
N ALA A 284 12.56 14.72 8.44
CA ALA A 284 11.72 15.53 7.56
C ALA A 284 12.54 16.08 6.40
N HIS A 285 12.05 15.90 5.17
CA HIS A 285 12.71 16.41 3.97
C HIS A 285 11.71 16.94 2.94
N ASN A 286 12.11 17.96 2.18
CA ASN A 286 11.24 18.61 1.20
C ASN A 286 10.81 17.68 0.05
N LEU A 287 11.57 16.63 -0.24
CA LEU A 287 11.18 15.61 -1.23
C LEU A 287 10.07 14.70 -0.73
N TYR A 288 9.87 14.62 0.58
CA TYR A 288 8.79 13.88 1.23
C TYR A 288 7.67 14.82 1.67
N HIS A 289 7.53 15.99 1.04
CA HIS A 289 6.53 17.00 1.40
C HIS A 289 6.59 17.45 2.87
N GLY A 290 7.77 17.35 3.50
CA GLY A 290 7.97 17.67 4.91
C GLY A 290 7.73 16.50 5.86
N GLU A 291 7.31 15.35 5.36
CA GLU A 291 7.21 14.10 6.12
C GLU A 291 8.58 13.48 6.39
N VAL A 292 8.63 12.61 7.39
CA VAL A 292 9.83 11.87 7.80
C VAL A 292 10.10 10.77 6.78
N GLY A 293 11.32 10.76 6.22
CA GLY A 293 11.79 9.71 5.34
C GLY A 293 13.31 9.56 5.41
N PRO A 294 13.89 8.58 4.69
CA PRO A 294 15.32 8.33 4.74
C PRO A 294 16.09 9.42 3.99
N VAL A 295 17.14 9.96 4.61
CA VAL A 295 18.04 10.91 3.98
C VAL A 295 19.46 10.41 4.13
N LEU A 296 20.18 10.31 3.01
CA LEU A 296 21.55 9.82 2.98
C LEU A 296 22.54 10.97 3.10
N THR A 297 23.65 10.72 3.79
CA THR A 297 24.88 11.52 3.70
C THR A 297 26.00 10.62 3.22
N ALA A 298 26.49 10.84 2.00
CA ALA A 298 27.53 10.00 1.41
C ALA A 298 28.86 10.12 2.18
N LEU A 299 29.37 8.97 2.62
CA LEU A 299 30.70 8.81 3.18
C LEU A 299 31.72 8.54 2.06
N SER A 300 31.34 7.72 1.08
CA SER A 300 32.10 7.53 -0.17
C SER A 300 31.17 7.32 -1.36
N VAL A 301 31.64 7.77 -2.52
CA VAL A 301 31.03 7.51 -3.82
C VAL A 301 32.15 7.10 -4.77
N GLU A 302 32.14 5.85 -5.22
CA GLU A 302 33.21 5.24 -6.02
C GLU A 302 32.64 4.75 -7.35
N PRO A 303 33.35 4.87 -8.48
CA PRO A 303 32.89 4.29 -9.75
C PRO A 303 32.62 2.80 -9.62
N ALA A 304 31.56 2.32 -10.26
CA ALA A 304 31.20 0.91 -10.31
C ALA A 304 30.88 0.48 -11.74
N ASP A 305 31.01 -0.81 -12.01
CA ASP A 305 30.35 -1.43 -13.16
C ASP A 305 28.83 -1.42 -12.98
N ALA A 306 28.11 -1.70 -14.06
CA ALA A 306 26.65 -1.81 -14.03
C ALA A 306 26.19 -2.87 -13.01
N ALA A 307 24.96 -2.71 -12.50
CA ALA A 307 24.34 -3.73 -11.67
C ALA A 307 23.86 -4.88 -12.55
N GLU A 308 23.91 -6.10 -12.03
CA GLU A 308 23.30 -7.25 -12.69
C GLU A 308 22.21 -7.83 -11.78
N PRO A 309 20.93 -7.79 -12.19
CA PRO A 309 20.37 -7.17 -13.40
C PRO A 309 20.31 -5.63 -13.33
N ASP A 310 20.31 -4.93 -14.49
CA ASP A 310 20.21 -3.46 -14.51
C ASP A 310 18.90 -2.92 -13.91
N VAL A 311 17.79 -3.63 -14.14
CA VAL A 311 16.45 -3.33 -13.61
C VAL A 311 16.15 -4.30 -12.48
N CYS A 312 15.84 -3.77 -11.30
CA CYS A 312 15.49 -4.56 -10.13
C CYS A 312 14.05 -5.06 -10.24
N THR A 313 13.77 -6.21 -9.63
CA THR A 313 12.41 -6.78 -9.50
C THR A 313 12.16 -7.14 -8.04
N PHE A 314 10.88 -7.21 -7.65
CA PHE A 314 10.46 -7.73 -6.34
C PHE A 314 10.32 -9.25 -6.34
#